data_AF-A0A831LF47-F1
#
_entry.id   AF-A0A831LF47-F1
#
_cell.length_a   1.000
_cell.length_b   1.000
_cell.length_c   1.000
_cell.angle_alpha   90.00
_cell.angle_beta   90.00
_cell.angle_gamma   90.00
#
_symmetry.space_group_name_H-M   'P 1'
#
loop_
_entity.id
_entity.type
_entity.pdbx_description
1 polymer ?
#
loop_
_entity_poly.entity_id
_entity_poly.type
_entity_poly.pdbx_seq_one_letter_code
_entity_poly.pdbx_strand_id
1 'polypeptide(L)' 'MPLCAVCGKEVNFKNVAYINGNIFVCKDCFPQYYIKNICKIVERRLRGENPLACNFCTYKKQCDAYISKTLKSLS' A
#
# COMPACT_ATOMS: atom_id res chain seq x y z
N MET A 1 -12.37 18.15 9.10
CA MET A 1 -11.10 17.68 8.49
C MET A 1 -11.43 16.52 7.53
N PRO A 2 -10.62 16.21 6.49
CA PRO A 2 -10.92 15.05 5.65
C PRO A 2 -10.85 13.74 6.46
N LEU A 3 -11.67 12.76 6.09
CA LEU A 3 -11.64 11.42 6.68
C LEU A 3 -10.65 10.52 5.92
N CYS A 4 -9.86 9.73 6.64
CA CYS A 4 -9.01 8.73 6.03
C CYS A 4 -9.87 7.63 5.38
N ALA A 5 -9.67 7.37 4.09
CA ALA A 5 -10.40 6.35 3.35
C ALA A 5 -10.10 4.91 3.84
N VAL A 6 -9.05 4.71 4.63
CA VAL A 6 -8.65 3.38 5.14
C VAL A 6 -9.18 3.13 6.56
N CYS A 7 -9.05 4.11 7.47
CA CYS A 7 -9.42 3.93 8.87
C CYS A 7 -10.62 4.76 9.33
N GLY A 8 -11.18 5.61 8.47
CA GLY A 8 -12.35 6.44 8.76
C GLY A 8 -12.11 7.59 9.73
N LYS A 9 -10.91 7.76 10.29
CA LYS A 9 -10.60 8.84 11.25
C LYS A 9 -10.45 10.18 10.54
N GLU A 10 -10.84 11.26 11.22
CA GLU A 10 -10.48 12.62 10.79
C GLU A 10 -8.96 12.79 10.79
N VAL A 11 -8.44 13.39 9.71
CA VAL A 11 -7.01 13.57 9.50
C VAL A 11 -6.71 15.05 9.34
N ASN A 12 -5.82 15.57 10.18
CA ASN A 12 -5.23 16.89 9.95
C ASN A 12 -4.46 16.88 8.63
N PHE A 13 -4.55 17.94 7.82
CA PHE A 13 -3.81 18.06 6.55
C PHE A 13 -2.30 17.79 6.70
N LYS A 14 -1.68 18.13 7.84
CA LYS A 14 -0.26 17.81 8.14
C LYS A 14 0.04 16.31 8.24
N ASN A 15 -0.99 15.51 8.52
CA ASN A 15 -0.94 14.06 8.71
C ASN A 15 -1.51 13.28 7.52
N VAL A 16 -1.92 13.96 6.46
CA VAL A 16 -2.26 13.33 5.18
C VAL A 16 -0.95 12.96 4.47
N ALA A 17 -0.90 11.74 3.94
CA ALA A 17 0.25 11.21 3.19
C ALA A 17 -0.06 10.98 1.71
N TYR A 18 -1.35 10.86 1.36
CA TYR A 18 -1.77 10.65 -0.02
C TYR A 18 -3.15 11.25 -0.27
N ILE A 19 -3.28 11.87 -1.44
CA ILE A 19 -4.51 12.48 -1.95
C ILE A 19 -4.69 12.05 -3.39
N ASN A 20 -5.85 11.50 -3.72
CA ASN A 20 -6.26 11.22 -5.09
C ASN A 20 -7.75 11.53 -5.27
N GLY A 21 -8.05 12.71 -5.83
CA GLY A 21 -9.41 13.24 -5.85
C GLY A 21 -9.98 13.36 -4.43
N ASN A 22 -11.08 12.65 -4.16
CA ASN A 22 -11.74 12.62 -2.86
C ASN A 22 -11.18 11.57 -1.89
N ILE A 23 -10.12 10.85 -2.28
CA ILE A 23 -9.48 9.84 -1.44
C ILE A 23 -8.35 10.50 -0.64
N PHE A 24 -8.49 10.50 0.68
CA PHE A 24 -7.46 10.96 1.61
C PHE A 24 -6.93 9.80 2.43
N VAL A 25 -5.62 9.68 2.58
CA VAL A 25 -5.01 8.61 3.40
C VAL A 25 -4.01 9.23 4.37
N CYS A 26 -4.15 8.92 5.66
CA CYS A 26 -3.22 9.37 6.68
C CYS A 26 -1.88 8.62 6.61
N LYS A 27 -0.83 9.20 7.21
CA LYS A 27 0.52 8.63 7.28
C LYS A 27 0.57 7.20 7.80
N ASP A 28 -0.25 6.87 8.79
CA ASP A 28 -0.24 5.52 9.40
C ASP A 28 -0.86 4.46 8.47
N CYS A 29 -1.88 4.85 7.70
CA CYS A 29 -2.56 3.95 6.77
C CYS A 29 -1.88 3.87 5.41
N PHE A 30 -1.10 4.89 5.04
CA PHE A 30 -0.52 5.01 3.71
C PHE A 30 0.37 3.83 3.30
N PRO A 31 1.24 3.26 4.15
CA PRO A 31 2.06 2.12 3.76
C PRO A 31 1.23 0.93 3.26
N GLN A 32 0.18 0.57 4.01
CA GLN A 32 -0.72 -0.53 3.63
C GLN A 32 -1.54 -0.19 2.39
N TYR A 33 -2.02 1.05 2.29
CA TYR A 33 -2.77 1.53 1.13
C TYR A 33 -1.92 1.50 -0.14
N TYR A 34 -0.68 1.95 -0.06
CA TYR A 34 0.27 1.95 -1.16
C TYR A 34 0.53 0.53 -1.65
N ILE A 35 0.84 -0.40 -0.75
CA ILE A 35 1.16 -1.80 -1.09
C ILE A 35 0.00 -2.47 -1.82
N LYS A 36 -1.23 -2.26 -1.33
CA LYS A 36 -2.43 -2.91 -1.86
C LYS A 36 -2.95 -2.29 -3.15
N ASN A 37 -2.85 -0.96 -3.31
CA ASN A 37 -3.56 -0.24 -4.36
C ASN A 37 -2.66 0.50 -5.37
N ILE A 38 -1.41 0.80 -5.01
CA ILE A 38 -0.52 1.65 -5.84
C ILE A 38 0.70 0.88 -6.33
N CYS A 39 1.20 -0.07 -5.54
CA CYS A 39 2.46 -0.74 -5.81
C CYS A 39 2.34 -1.76 -6.97
N LYS A 40 2.59 -1.29 -8.19
CA LYS A 40 2.56 -2.12 -9.42
C LYS A 40 3.46 -3.37 -9.37
N ILE A 41 4.53 -3.33 -8.57
CA ILE A 41 5.44 -4.48 -8.43
C ILE A 41 4.80 -5.59 -7.60
N VAL A 42 3.99 -5.24 -6.59
CA VAL A 42 3.20 -6.23 -5.85
C VAL A 42 2.23 -6.94 -6.80
N GLU A 43 1.53 -6.19 -7.65
CA GLU A 43 0.61 -6.77 -8.65
C GLU A 43 1.33 -7.73 -9.60
N ARG A 44 2.48 -7.33 -10.17
CA ARG A 44 3.28 -8.18 -11.07
C ARG A 44 3.75 -9.46 -10.38
N ARG A 45 4.27 -9.35 -9.15
CA ARG A 45 4.76 -10.50 -8.39
C ARG A 45 3.64 -11.48 -8.02
N LEU A 46 2.45 -10.98 -7.68
CA LEU A 46 1.28 -11.84 -7.44
C LEU A 46 0.82 -12.57 -8.70
N ARG A 47 1.04 -12.01 -9.89
CA ARG A 47 0.82 -12.67 -11.19
C ARG A 47 1.93 -13.65 -11.59
N GLY A 48 3.00 -13.76 -10.81
CA GLY A 48 4.19 -14.54 -11.18
C GLY A 48 5.11 -13.86 -12.18
N GLU A 49 4.84 -12.60 -12.56
CA GLU A 49 5.73 -11.80 -13.41
C GLU A 49 6.90 -11.27 -12.55
N ASN A 50 8.12 -11.72 -12.83
CA ASN A 50 9.27 -11.45 -11.97
C ASN A 50 10.05 -10.20 -12.42
N PRO A 51 10.04 -9.10 -11.65
CA PRO A 51 11.22 -8.28 -11.48
C PRO A 51 11.88 -8.66 -10.14
N LEU A 52 13.10 -9.19 -10.27
CA LEU A 52 13.94 -9.81 -9.23
C LEU A 52 14.09 -8.98 -7.94
N ALA A 53 13.97 -7.67 -7.97
CA ALA A 53 13.94 -6.88 -6.74
C ALA A 53 13.31 -5.51 -6.96
N CYS A 54 12.26 -5.18 -6.19
CA CYS A 54 12.04 -3.77 -5.91
C CYS A 54 13.03 -3.35 -4.81
N ASN A 55 14.27 -3.07 -5.21
CA ASN A 55 15.26 -2.50 -4.28
C ASN A 55 14.94 -1.05 -3.91
N PHE A 56 14.03 -0.41 -4.65
CA PHE A 56 13.66 0.98 -4.49
C PHE A 56 12.29 1.19 -3.83
N CYS A 57 11.58 0.13 -3.41
CA CYS A 57 10.33 0.32 -2.68
C CYS A 57 10.65 0.72 -1.24
N THR A 58 10.24 1.93 -0.86
CA THR A 58 10.28 2.43 0.52
C THR A 58 9.62 1.44 1.50
N TYR A 59 8.64 0.67 1.04
CA TYR A 59 7.89 -0.31 1.83
C TYR A 59 8.22 -1.78 1.48
N LYS A 60 9.42 -2.07 0.95
CA LYS A 60 9.85 -3.41 0.50
C LYS A 60 9.50 -4.52 1.49
N LYS A 61 9.89 -4.38 2.77
CA LYS A 61 9.61 -5.39 3.81
C LYS A 61 8.11 -5.71 3.95
N GLN A 62 7.27 -4.68 3.86
CA GLN A 62 5.83 -4.82 3.99
C GLN A 62 5.22 -5.42 2.70
N CYS A 63 5.73 -5.05 1.52
CA CYS A 63 5.37 -5.67 0.25
C CYS A 63 5.66 -7.18 0.27
N ASP A 64 6.87 -7.57 0.66
CA ASP A 64 7.30 -8.98 0.69
C ASP A 64 6.41 -9.77 1.66
N ALA A 65 6.16 -9.24 2.85
CA ALA A 65 5.26 -9.85 3.83
C ALA A 65 3.81 -9.98 3.32
N TYR A 66 3.31 -8.97 2.61
CA TYR A 66 1.97 -9.00 2.01
C TYR A 66 1.88 -10.08 0.94
N ILE A 67 2.83 -10.13 0.00
CA ILE A 67 2.87 -11.12 -1.08
C ILE A 67 2.95 -12.53 -0.51
N SER A 68 3.86 -12.79 0.43
CA SER A 68 4.00 -14.12 1.04
C SER A 68 2.71 -14.58 1.73
N LYS A 69 1.95 -13.67 2.35
CA LYS A 69 0.66 -13.98 2.97
C LYS A 69 -0.41 -14.26 1.91
N THR A 70 -0.51 -13.41 0.89
CA THR A 70 -1.51 -13.54 -0.17
C THR A 70 -1.32 -14.82 -0.99
N LEU A 71 -0.09 -15.16 -1.35
CA LEU A 71 0.18 -16.41 -2.09
C LEU A 71 -0.17 -17.65 -1.26
N LYS A 72 0.14 -17.65 0.05
CA LYS A 72 -0.26 -18.75 0.96
C LYS A 72 -1.78 -18.91 1.08
N SER A 73 -2.55 -17.82 1.05
CA SER A 73 -4.01 -17.89 1.10
C SER A 73 -4.66 -18.33 -0.22
N LEU A 74 -3.90 -18.36 -1.31
CA LEU A 74 -4.36 -18.81 -2.63
C LEU A 74 -4.00 -20.29 -2.89
N SER A 75 -3.26 -20.92 -1.98
CA SER A 75 -2.87 -22.34 -2.02
C SER A 75 -3.87 -23.18 -1.22
#